data_AF-A0A2E6VE07-F1
#
_entry.id   AF-A0A2E6VE07-F1
#
_cell.length_a   1.000
_cell.length_b   1.000
_cell.length_c   1.000
_cell.angle_alpha   90.00
_cell.angle_beta   90.00
_cell.angle_gamma   90.00
#
_symmetry.space_group_name_H-M   'P 1'
#
loop_
_entity.id
_entity.type
_entity.pdbx_description
1 polymer ?
#
loop_
_entity_poly.entity_id
_entity_poly.type
_entity_poly.pdbx_seq_one_letter_code
_entity_poly.pdbx_strand_id
1 'polypeptide(L)'
;MGKVEWFKNYVQSLDDTFEEINRNRIVVVKSQLTKFLNSHKKNQNLLLLGILPDFSGKGNDADSFKLVNITQFYILKKTTYSEVDHDELMEIYEETYIVIEKVLKKILEDSLSYSELRFLNTNSIKLEPVFDMDGCNGWKLMLNFDMFV
;
A
#
# COMPACT_ATOMS: atom_id res chain seq x y z
N MET A 1 12.09 -1.68 -18.81
CA MET A 1 12.21 -1.03 -17.48
C MET A 1 12.31 -2.12 -16.41
N GLY A 2 13.14 -1.97 -15.37
CA GLY A 2 13.22 -2.97 -14.29
C GLY A 2 11.99 -2.94 -13.38
N LYS A 3 11.61 -4.06 -12.76
CA LYS A 3 10.39 -4.18 -11.92
C LYS A 3 10.36 -3.21 -10.73
N VAL A 4 11.51 -2.98 -10.10
CA VAL A 4 11.66 -2.03 -8.98
C VAL A 4 11.42 -0.58 -9.43
N GLU A 5 12.01 -0.19 -10.56
CA GLU A 5 11.84 1.16 -11.12
C GLU A 5 10.41 1.39 -11.59
N TRP A 6 9.78 0.38 -12.19
CA TRP A 6 8.36 0.42 -12.54
C TRP A 6 7.49 0.67 -11.30
N PHE A 7 7.70 -0.11 -10.23
CA PHE A 7 6.89 0.02 -9.01
C PHE A 7 7.06 1.39 -8.35
N LYS A 8 8.28 1.93 -8.40
CA LYS A 8 8.58 3.31 -7.98
C LYS A 8 7.82 4.36 -8.75
N ASN A 9 7.82 4.27 -10.07
CA ASN A 9 7.06 5.20 -10.89
C ASN A 9 5.56 5.04 -10.67
N TYR A 10 5.09 3.81 -10.41
CA TYR A 10 3.68 3.56 -10.12
C TYR A 10 3.24 4.17 -8.80
N VAL A 11 3.98 3.97 -7.71
CA VAL A 11 3.67 4.60 -6.40
C VAL A 11 3.69 6.12 -6.50
N GLN A 12 4.64 6.70 -7.23
CA GLN A 12 4.66 8.15 -7.49
C GLN A 12 3.42 8.60 -8.27
N SER A 13 3.00 7.85 -9.29
CA SER A 13 1.80 8.20 -10.06
C SER A 13 0.51 8.18 -9.23
N LEU A 14 0.44 7.30 -8.22
CA LEU A 14 -0.70 7.27 -7.29
C LEU A 14 -0.69 8.53 -6.40
N ASP A 15 0.47 8.94 -5.89
CA ASP A 15 0.63 10.20 -5.13
C ASP A 15 0.21 11.42 -5.96
N ASP A 16 0.68 11.51 -7.21
CA ASP A 16 0.34 12.61 -8.12
C ASP A 16 -1.15 12.65 -8.49
N THR A 17 -1.87 11.53 -8.34
CA THR A 17 -3.29 11.40 -8.68
C THR A 17 -4.22 11.86 -7.56
N PHE A 18 -3.81 11.68 -6.30
CA PHE A 18 -4.67 11.91 -5.13
C PHE A 18 -4.14 13.06 -4.28
N GLU A 19 -4.80 14.22 -4.35
CA GLU A 19 -4.42 15.42 -3.60
C GLU A 19 -4.44 15.21 -2.08
N GLU A 20 -5.20 14.21 -1.59
CA GLU A 20 -5.25 13.83 -0.18
C GLU A 20 -3.97 13.14 0.30
N ILE A 21 -3.15 12.63 -0.62
CA ILE A 21 -1.87 12.00 -0.32
C ILE A 21 -0.80 13.09 -0.41
N ASN A 22 -0.23 13.44 0.74
CA ASN A 22 0.70 14.57 0.83
C ASN A 22 2.16 14.12 0.86
N ARG A 23 2.39 12.80 0.93
CA ARG A 23 3.71 12.20 0.98
C ARG A 23 3.63 10.72 0.63
N ASN A 24 4.40 10.31 -0.37
CA ASN A 24 4.62 8.90 -0.67
C ASN A 24 6.02 8.42 -0.28
N ARG A 25 6.17 7.10 -0.10
CA ARG A 25 7.48 6.45 -0.14
C ARG A 25 7.39 4.97 -0.50
N ILE A 26 8.44 4.46 -1.15
CA ILE A 26 8.68 3.01 -1.24
C ILE A 26 9.62 2.55 -0.15
N VAL A 27 9.26 1.43 0.46
CA VAL A 27 10.05 0.79 1.52
C VAL A 27 10.34 -0.66 1.17
N VAL A 28 11.59 -1.08 1.39
CA VAL A 28 12.06 -2.44 1.12
C VAL A 28 11.88 -3.35 2.32
N VAL A 29 12.08 -2.83 3.54
CA VAL A 29 12.07 -3.61 4.80
C VAL A 29 11.47 -2.81 5.95
N LYS A 30 10.90 -3.51 6.93
CA LYS A 30 10.25 -2.91 8.12
C LYS A 30 11.13 -1.90 8.87
N SER A 31 12.45 -2.10 8.93
CA SER A 31 13.36 -1.17 9.61
C SER A 31 13.45 0.20 8.92
N GLN A 32 13.28 0.26 7.61
CA GLN A 32 13.20 1.52 6.87
C GLN A 32 11.83 2.19 7.05
N LEU A 33 10.77 1.39 7.19
CA LEU A 33 9.41 1.84 7.44
C LEU A 33 9.34 2.62 8.76
N THR A 34 9.80 2.01 9.85
CA THR A 34 9.81 2.63 11.19
C THR A 34 10.60 3.95 11.23
N LYS A 35 11.76 4.03 10.57
CA LYS A 35 12.52 5.29 10.49
C LYS A 35 11.74 6.40 9.80
N PHE A 36 11.00 6.05 8.75
CA PHE A 36 10.23 7.01 8.01
C PHE A 36 8.97 7.46 8.75
N LEU A 37 8.23 6.53 9.35
CA LEU A 37 7.04 6.82 10.18
C LEU A 37 7.39 7.72 11.38
N ASN A 38 8.56 7.53 11.98
CA ASN A 38 9.05 8.42 13.04
C ASN A 38 9.37 9.84 12.55
N SER A 39 9.74 10.00 11.27
CA SER A 39 9.99 11.32 10.66
C SER A 39 8.73 12.02 10.13
N HIS A 40 7.59 11.30 10.09
CA HIS A 40 6.32 11.85 9.61
C HIS A 40 5.63 12.65 10.72
N LYS A 41 5.26 13.89 10.41
CA LYS A 41 4.64 14.82 11.37
C LYS A 41 3.12 14.84 11.19
N LYS A 42 2.38 15.11 12.28
CA LYS A 42 0.91 15.20 12.30
C LYS A 42 0.34 16.17 11.26
N ASN A 43 1.03 17.28 11.01
CA ASN A 43 0.61 18.29 10.03
C ASN A 43 0.93 17.93 8.56
N GLN A 44 1.53 16.76 8.31
CA GLN A 44 1.90 16.32 6.96
C GLN A 44 0.84 15.40 6.33
N ASN A 45 -0.39 15.40 6.86
CA ASN A 45 -1.57 14.70 6.31
C ASN A 45 -1.33 13.20 6.00
N LEU A 46 -2.12 12.62 5.09
CA LEU A 46 -2.12 11.18 4.82
C LEU A 46 -0.86 10.74 4.09
N LEU A 47 -0.36 9.58 4.50
CA LEU A 47 0.87 8.98 4.03
C LEU A 47 0.55 7.74 3.19
N LEU A 48 1.03 7.73 1.93
CA LEU A 48 1.04 6.54 1.09
C LEU A 48 2.38 5.81 1.20
N LEU A 49 2.34 4.52 1.47
CA LEU A 49 3.54 3.68 1.44
C LEU A 49 3.33 2.50 0.51
N GLY A 50 4.25 2.32 -0.44
CA GLY A 50 4.38 1.09 -1.22
C GLY A 50 5.46 0.20 -0.64
N ILE A 51 5.13 -1.01 -0.23
CA ILE A 51 6.12 -2.02 0.14
C ILE A 51 6.54 -2.75 -1.12
N LEU A 52 7.85 -2.93 -1.30
CA LEU A 52 8.35 -3.71 -2.44
C LEU A 52 7.71 -5.10 -2.45
N PRO A 53 7.35 -5.61 -3.64
CA PRO A 53 6.68 -6.89 -3.74
C PRO A 53 7.60 -8.02 -3.25
N ASP A 54 7.07 -8.83 -2.34
CA ASP A 54 7.68 -10.11 -2.00
C ASP A 54 7.36 -11.12 -3.12
N PHE A 55 8.39 -11.82 -3.59
CA PHE A 55 8.26 -12.85 -4.62
C PHE A 55 8.22 -14.23 -3.98
N SER A 56 7.12 -14.94 -4.15
CA SER A 56 6.97 -16.33 -3.69
C SER A 56 6.58 -17.25 -4.84
N GLY A 57 6.99 -18.51 -4.81
CA GLY A 57 6.63 -19.51 -5.82
C GLY A 57 5.31 -20.21 -5.48
N LYS A 58 4.46 -20.45 -6.48
CA LYS A 58 3.24 -21.26 -6.37
C LYS A 58 3.16 -22.22 -7.56
N GLY A 59 2.90 -23.49 -7.31
CA GLY A 59 2.78 -24.53 -8.36
C GLY A 59 2.96 -25.91 -7.75
N ASN A 60 2.34 -26.92 -8.34
CA ASN A 60 2.49 -28.32 -7.91
C ASN A 60 3.64 -29.03 -8.63
N ASP A 61 4.07 -28.48 -9.77
CA ASP A 61 5.12 -28.97 -10.65
C ASP A 61 5.75 -27.79 -11.42
N ALA A 62 6.75 -28.09 -12.26
CA ALA A 62 7.44 -27.07 -13.05
C ALA A 62 6.52 -26.40 -14.08
N ASP A 63 5.55 -27.13 -14.63
CA ASP A 63 4.63 -26.63 -15.67
C ASP A 63 3.56 -25.69 -15.08
N SER A 64 3.22 -25.87 -13.80
CA SER A 64 2.26 -25.05 -13.06
C SER A 64 2.92 -23.98 -12.19
N PHE A 65 4.25 -23.84 -12.24
CA PHE A 65 5.00 -22.86 -11.47
C PHE A 65 4.66 -21.42 -11.88
N LYS A 66 4.40 -20.57 -10.89
CA LYS A 66 4.14 -19.14 -11.01
C LYS A 66 4.84 -18.39 -9.90
N LEU A 67 5.26 -17.17 -10.17
CA LEU A 67 5.66 -16.23 -9.14
C LEU A 67 4.44 -15.43 -8.69
N VAL A 68 4.16 -15.48 -7.41
CA VAL A 68 3.18 -14.63 -6.74
C VAL A 68 3.92 -13.44 -6.17
N ASN A 69 3.56 -12.25 -6.64
CA ASN A 69 4.04 -10.99 -6.07
C ASN A 69 3.02 -10.52 -5.05
N ILE A 70 3.45 -10.33 -3.81
CA ILE A 70 2.61 -9.72 -2.78
C ILE A 70 3.02 -8.27 -2.63
N THR A 71 2.19 -7.36 -3.11
CA THR A 71 2.39 -5.91 -2.97
C THR A 71 1.50 -5.40 -1.83
N GLN A 72 2.06 -4.54 -0.99
CA GLN A 72 1.31 -3.91 0.09
C GLN A 72 1.33 -2.39 -0.06
N PHE A 73 0.16 -1.78 0.08
CA PHE A 73 0.00 -0.34 0.16
C PHE A 73 -0.53 0.03 1.54
N TYR A 74 -0.05 1.12 2.12
CA TYR A 74 -0.59 1.65 3.36
C TYR A 74 -1.05 3.09 3.15
N ILE A 75 -2.21 3.42 3.70
CA ILE A 75 -2.70 4.79 3.86
C ILE A 75 -2.80 5.05 5.35
N LEU A 76 -1.90 5.89 5.87
CA LEU A 76 -1.76 6.10 7.31
C LEU A 76 -1.77 7.59 7.67
N LYS A 77 -2.24 7.89 8.88
CA LYS A 77 -2.21 9.22 9.49
C LYS A 77 -1.48 9.17 10.81
N LYS A 78 -0.59 10.14 11.05
CA LYS A 78 0.18 10.26 12.29
C LYS A 78 -0.71 10.80 13.41
N THR A 79 -0.71 10.12 14.55
CA THR A 79 -1.37 10.52 15.78
C THR A 79 -0.37 10.86 16.88
N THR A 80 -0.82 11.70 17.81
CA THR A 80 -0.18 11.92 19.10
C THR A 80 -1.03 11.19 20.14
N TYR A 81 -0.65 9.97 20.53
CA TYR A 81 -1.44 9.10 21.43
C TYR A 81 -1.69 9.66 22.83
N SER A 82 -1.04 10.77 23.19
CA SER A 82 -1.39 11.55 24.39
C SER A 82 -2.70 12.33 24.27
N GLU A 83 -3.30 12.42 23.08
CA GLU A 83 -4.39 13.34 22.77
C GLU A 83 -5.56 12.74 21.97
N VAL A 84 -5.46 11.49 21.48
CA VAL A 84 -6.49 10.90 20.60
C VAL A 84 -7.47 10.07 21.40
N ASP A 85 -8.73 10.52 21.44
CA ASP A 85 -9.84 9.74 21.99
C ASP A 85 -10.37 8.70 20.97
N HIS A 86 -11.32 7.88 21.41
CA HIS A 86 -11.87 6.83 20.56
C HIS A 86 -12.57 7.38 19.31
N ASP A 87 -13.24 8.53 19.42
CA ASP A 87 -14.03 9.09 18.32
C ASP A 87 -13.10 9.71 17.28
N GLU A 88 -12.07 10.45 17.70
CA GLU A 88 -11.01 10.92 16.82
C GLU A 88 -10.29 9.77 16.10
N LEU A 89 -10.08 8.64 16.78
CA LEU A 89 -9.50 7.46 16.15
C LEU A 89 -10.43 6.88 15.07
N MET A 90 -11.74 6.81 15.30
CA MET A 90 -12.70 6.36 14.29
C MET A 90 -12.75 7.31 13.09
N GLU A 91 -12.68 8.62 13.31
CA GLU A 91 -12.60 9.62 12.23
C GLU A 91 -11.36 9.41 11.35
N ILE A 92 -10.21 9.09 11.96
CA ILE A 92 -8.99 8.76 11.21
C ILE A 92 -9.19 7.51 10.35
N TYR A 93 -9.84 6.48 10.89
CA TYR A 93 -10.12 5.27 10.12
C TYR A 93 -11.08 5.53 8.96
N GLU A 94 -12.09 6.38 9.12
CA GLU A 94 -13.01 6.74 8.05
C GLU A 94 -12.29 7.55 6.95
N GLU A 95 -11.52 8.57 7.32
CA GLU A 95 -10.76 9.41 6.39
C GLU A 95 -9.75 8.57 5.59
N THR A 96 -8.99 7.72 6.27
CA THR A 96 -8.02 6.83 5.62
C THR A 96 -8.70 5.75 4.77
N TYR A 97 -9.91 5.30 5.14
CA TYR A 97 -10.68 4.32 4.38
C TYR A 97 -11.12 4.88 3.03
N ILE A 98 -11.65 6.11 3.01
CA ILE A 98 -12.07 6.77 1.77
C ILE A 98 -10.92 6.84 0.76
N VAL A 99 -9.72 7.18 1.23
CA VAL A 99 -8.54 7.31 0.35
C VAL A 99 -8.02 5.94 -0.11
N ILE A 100 -7.94 4.94 0.77
CA ILE A 100 -7.47 3.61 0.36
C ILE A 100 -8.45 2.92 -0.60
N GLU A 101 -9.75 3.20 -0.49
CA GLU A 101 -10.75 2.73 -1.44
C GLU A 101 -10.55 3.35 -2.83
N LYS A 102 -10.26 4.66 -2.91
CA LYS A 102 -9.91 5.33 -4.16
C LYS A 102 -8.66 4.75 -4.80
N VAL A 103 -7.62 4.51 -4.00
CA VAL A 103 -6.38 3.85 -4.46
C VAL A 103 -6.68 2.45 -5.01
N LEU A 104 -7.48 1.65 -4.31
CA LEU A 104 -7.88 0.33 -4.80
C LEU A 104 -8.64 0.41 -6.13
N LYS A 105 -9.61 1.32 -6.25
CA LYS A 105 -10.37 1.54 -7.49
C LYS A 105 -9.43 1.87 -8.66
N LYS A 106 -8.47 2.78 -8.44
CA LYS A 106 -7.46 3.13 -9.45
C LYS A 106 -6.58 1.95 -9.85
N ILE A 107 -6.13 1.14 -8.90
CA ILE A 107 -5.34 -0.06 -9.19
C ILE A 107 -6.14 -1.08 -10.01
N LEU A 108 -7.43 -1.25 -9.71
CA LEU A 108 -8.32 -2.12 -10.48
C LEU A 108 -8.49 -1.61 -11.91
N GLU A 109 -8.73 -0.31 -12.10
CA GLU A 109 -8.80 0.30 -13.43
C GLU A 109 -7.48 0.16 -14.20
N ASP A 110 -6.36 0.41 -13.53
CA ASP A 110 -5.02 0.27 -14.12
C ASP A 110 -4.71 -1.18 -14.47
N SER A 111 -5.22 -2.16 -13.72
CA SER A 111 -5.03 -3.58 -14.04
C SER A 111 -5.63 -3.99 -15.39
N LEU A 112 -6.61 -3.23 -15.89
CA LEU A 112 -7.21 -3.44 -17.21
C LEU A 112 -6.35 -2.86 -18.35
N SER A 113 -5.47 -1.90 -18.04
CA SER A 113 -4.74 -1.12 -19.05
C SER A 113 -3.22 -1.32 -19.01
N TYR A 114 -2.65 -1.69 -17.86
CA TYR A 114 -1.22 -1.84 -17.65
C TYR A 114 -0.80 -3.32 -17.60
N SER A 115 0.20 -3.66 -18.42
CA SER A 115 0.65 -5.04 -18.60
C SER A 115 1.24 -5.66 -17.32
N GLU A 116 1.80 -4.85 -16.44
CA GLU A 116 2.43 -5.23 -15.19
C GLU A 116 1.41 -5.53 -14.09
N LEU A 117 0.21 -4.99 -14.19
CA LEU A 117 -0.90 -5.18 -13.24
C LEU A 117 -1.93 -6.21 -13.72
N ARG A 118 -1.86 -6.64 -14.99
CA ARG A 118 -2.85 -7.52 -15.64
C ARG A 118 -3.11 -8.87 -14.96
N PHE A 119 -2.20 -9.28 -14.08
CA PHE A 119 -2.28 -10.54 -13.33
C PHE A 119 -2.74 -10.35 -11.89
N LEU A 120 -3.33 -9.20 -11.58
CA LEU A 120 -3.94 -8.94 -10.28
C LEU A 120 -5.01 -10.01 -10.00
N ASN A 121 -4.79 -10.78 -8.94
CA ASN A 121 -5.76 -11.74 -8.47
C ASN A 121 -6.75 -11.02 -7.55
N THR A 122 -7.91 -10.63 -8.08
CA THR A 122 -8.91 -9.86 -7.33
C THR A 122 -9.46 -10.59 -6.10
N ASN A 123 -9.44 -11.93 -6.09
CA ASN A 123 -9.84 -12.73 -4.93
C ASN A 123 -8.84 -12.67 -3.77
N SER A 124 -7.63 -12.17 -4.01
CA SER A 124 -6.59 -12.02 -3.00
C SER A 124 -6.57 -10.66 -2.31
N ILE A 125 -7.40 -9.73 -2.79
CA ILE A 125 -7.45 -8.36 -2.26
C ILE A 125 -7.88 -8.40 -0.80
N LYS A 126 -7.03 -7.88 0.08
CA LYS A 126 -7.32 -7.79 1.51
C LYS A 126 -7.05 -6.39 2.03
N LEU A 127 -8.02 -5.85 2.75
CA LEU A 127 -7.91 -4.59 3.47
C LEU A 127 -7.87 -4.89 4.98
N GLU A 128 -6.85 -4.40 5.68
CA GLU A 128 -6.67 -4.63 7.12
C GLU A 128 -6.44 -3.30 7.85
N PRO A 129 -7.06 -3.08 9.02
CA PRO A 129 -6.77 -1.91 9.84
C PRO A 129 -5.35 -2.00 10.39
N VAL A 130 -4.69 -0.84 10.48
CA VAL A 130 -3.36 -0.67 11.07
C VAL A 130 -3.50 0.22 12.28
N PHE A 131 -3.21 -0.35 13.45
CA PHE A 131 -3.20 0.36 14.72
C PHE A 131 -1.78 0.51 15.24
N ASP A 132 -1.45 1.73 15.67
CA ASP A 132 -0.18 2.11 16.31
C ASP A 132 1.08 1.56 15.65
N MET A 133 1.16 1.74 14.33
CA MET A 133 2.40 1.51 13.63
C MET A 133 3.28 2.75 13.75
N ASP A 134 4.11 2.79 14.80
CA ASP A 134 5.01 3.90 15.10
C ASP A 134 4.27 5.24 15.20
N GLY A 135 3.14 5.31 15.92
CA GLY A 135 2.37 6.56 15.98
C GLY A 135 1.43 6.79 14.80
N CYS A 136 1.25 5.82 13.89
CA CYS A 136 0.40 5.97 12.70
C CYS A 136 -0.75 4.95 12.68
N ASN A 137 -1.95 5.41 12.28
CA ASN A 137 -3.16 4.60 12.14
C ASN A 137 -3.75 4.71 10.74
N GLY A 138 -4.49 3.70 10.31
CA GLY A 138 -5.23 3.71 9.06
C GLY A 138 -5.38 2.33 8.47
N TRP A 139 -5.09 2.16 7.19
CA TRP A 139 -5.36 0.91 6.48
C TRP A 139 -4.17 0.39 5.69
N LYS A 140 -4.11 -0.93 5.59
CA LYS A 140 -3.21 -1.68 4.73
C LYS A 140 -4.01 -2.42 3.68
N LEU A 141 -3.67 -2.21 2.42
CA LEU A 141 -4.15 -2.95 1.27
C LEU A 141 -3.09 -3.96 0.84
N MET A 142 -3.46 -5.22 0.71
CA MET A 142 -2.61 -6.29 0.21
C MET A 142 -3.18 -6.84 -1.08
N LEU A 143 -2.31 -7.00 -2.08
CA LEU A 143 -2.64 -7.43 -3.42
C LEU A 143 -1.66 -8.51 -3.88
N ASN A 144 -2.18 -9.58 -4.47
CA ASN A 144 -1.33 -10.60 -5.10
C ASN A 144 -1.44 -10.52 -6.63
N PHE A 145 -0.30 -10.65 -7.29
CA PHE A 145 -0.22 -10.78 -8.74
C PHE A 145 0.35 -12.16 -9.10
N ASP A 146 -0.44 -12.97 -9.80
CA ASP A 146 -0.05 -14.31 -10.24
C ASP A 146 0.71 -14.22 -11.57
N MET A 147 2.03 -13.98 -11.51
CA MET A 147 2.87 -13.93 -12.71
C MET A 147 3.27 -15.33 -13.16
N PHE A 148 3.04 -15.63 -14.44
CA PHE A 148 3.71 -16.74 -15.10
C PHE A 148 5.19 -16.39 -15.33
N VAL A 149 6.08 -17.35 -15.10
CA VAL A 149 7.53 -17.24 -15.38
C VAL A 149 7.84 -18.02 -16.64
#